data_AF-A0A9D8HR88-F1
#
_entry.id   AF-A0A9D8HR88-F1
#
_cell.length_a   1.000
_cell.length_b   1.000
_cell.length_c   1.000
_cell.angle_alpha   90.00
_cell.angle_beta   90.00
_cell.angle_gamma   90.00
#
_symmetry.space_group_name_H-M   'P 1'
#
loop_
_entity.id
_entity.type
_entity.pdbx_description
1 polymer ?
#
loop_
_entity_poly.entity_id
_entity_poly.type
_entity_poly.pdbx_seq_one_letter_code
_entity_poly.pdbx_strand_id
1 'polypeptide(L)'
;MIKEINHKYNTFQNNSVEITIETLKKYNDPFNDVEIDLVFKNPVGEKLVVPAFWADKNLWKARYSSPIKGTHKFTIKCSDDENTELQTTSGVVTISEYYGINSLYRRGGLKISSNGKYLEHFDGTPFFWLGDTWGHGLVKRCRWPEDFKLLIKDRVKKGYTVIQIVAGLYYDTKSFNDYGANESGWPWNENFTTINPSYFDNADKRIEYLIEVGLIPCIVGAWGYHLYFHIMEVI
;
A
#
# COMPACT_ATOMS: atom_id res chain seq x y z
N MET A 1 -12.64 10.99 -31.98
CA MET A 1 -13.27 9.75 -31.47
C MET A 1 -13.00 9.71 -29.98
N ILE A 2 -14.02 9.90 -29.14
CA ILE A 2 -13.84 9.96 -27.67
C ILE A 2 -13.55 8.52 -27.23
N LYS A 3 -12.31 8.23 -26.80
CA LYS A 3 -11.96 6.92 -26.23
C LYS A 3 -12.88 6.65 -25.04
N GLU A 4 -13.51 5.48 -25.04
CA GLU A 4 -14.41 5.05 -23.98
C GLU A 4 -13.62 4.91 -22.67
N ILE A 5 -14.19 5.39 -21.57
CA ILE A 5 -13.57 5.30 -20.24
C ILE A 5 -13.85 3.88 -19.73
N ASN A 6 -12.84 3.01 -19.80
CA ASN A 6 -12.98 1.58 -19.47
C ASN A 6 -12.96 1.29 -17.96
N HIS A 7 -12.45 2.23 -17.15
CA HIS A 7 -12.33 2.05 -15.70
C HIS A 7 -13.08 3.13 -14.93
N LYS A 8 -14.00 2.72 -14.06
CA LYS A 8 -14.77 3.62 -13.19
C LYS A 8 -14.76 3.09 -11.76
N TYR A 9 -14.22 3.89 -10.85
CA TYR A 9 -14.15 3.57 -9.43
C TYR A 9 -14.83 4.64 -8.60
N ASN A 10 -15.30 4.26 -7.41
CA ASN A 10 -15.85 5.19 -6.43
C ASN A 10 -15.20 4.91 -5.08
N THR A 11 -14.84 5.97 -4.37
CA THR A 11 -14.34 5.88 -3.00
C THR A 11 -14.73 7.14 -2.22
N PHE A 12 -14.35 7.20 -0.96
CA PHE A 12 -14.53 8.35 -0.10
C PHE A 12 -13.21 9.11 0.08
N GLN A 13 -13.33 10.36 0.52
CA GLN A 13 -12.20 11.21 0.87
C GLN A 13 -11.20 10.46 1.76
N ASN A 14 -9.91 10.53 1.41
CA ASN A 14 -8.79 9.88 2.10
C ASN A 14 -8.85 8.33 2.18
N ASN A 15 -9.88 7.69 1.64
CA ASN A 15 -9.95 6.24 1.56
C ASN A 15 -9.29 5.76 0.26
N SER A 16 -8.46 4.73 0.37
CA SER A 16 -7.74 4.18 -0.78
C SER A 16 -8.70 3.40 -1.68
N VAL A 17 -8.50 3.52 -2.99
CA VAL A 17 -9.09 2.63 -3.98
C VAL A 17 -8.00 1.88 -4.71
N GLU A 18 -8.20 0.57 -4.88
CA GLU A 18 -7.30 -0.28 -5.67
C GLU A 18 -7.80 -0.37 -7.11
N ILE A 19 -6.90 -0.05 -8.03
CA ILE A 19 -7.15 -0.04 -9.47
C ILE A 19 -6.34 -1.18 -10.06
N THR A 20 -7.04 -2.17 -10.60
CA THR A 20 -6.42 -3.31 -11.30
C THR A 20 -6.24 -3.00 -12.77
N ILE A 21 -5.05 -3.26 -13.26
CA ILE A 21 -4.62 -3.14 -14.65
C ILE A 21 -4.22 -4.52 -15.11
N GLU A 22 -4.79 -4.95 -16.23
CA GLU A 22 -4.43 -6.20 -16.89
C GLU A 22 -3.93 -5.87 -18.29
N THR A 23 -2.91 -6.58 -18.75
CA THR A 23 -2.40 -6.49 -20.12
C THR A 23 -2.50 -7.85 -20.81
N LEU A 24 -2.84 -7.85 -22.10
CA LEU A 24 -2.82 -9.05 -22.92
C LEU A 24 -1.40 -9.44 -23.37
N LYS A 25 -0.48 -8.47 -23.45
CA LYS A 25 0.93 -8.73 -23.74
C LYS A 25 1.55 -9.50 -22.58
N LYS A 26 2.22 -10.61 -22.90
CA LYS A 26 2.97 -11.43 -21.95
C LYS A 26 4.43 -11.01 -21.94
N TYR A 27 4.99 -10.97 -20.75
CA TYR A 27 6.39 -10.69 -20.49
C TYR A 27 7.07 -11.92 -19.89
N ASN A 28 8.37 -12.06 -20.12
CA ASN A 28 9.14 -13.14 -19.52
C ASN A 28 9.37 -12.87 -18.03
N ASP A 29 9.76 -11.65 -17.68
CA ASP A 29 9.95 -11.20 -16.30
C ASP A 29 9.18 -9.89 -16.04
N PRO A 30 7.84 -9.94 -15.92
CA PRO A 30 7.01 -8.74 -15.74
C PRO A 30 7.34 -7.97 -14.46
N PHE A 31 7.88 -8.63 -13.42
CA PHE A 31 8.21 -7.99 -12.15
C PHE A 31 9.42 -7.07 -12.28
N ASN A 32 10.45 -7.49 -13.03
CA ASN A 32 11.69 -6.73 -13.17
C ASN A 32 11.72 -5.83 -14.42
N ASP A 33 11.03 -6.20 -15.50
CA ASP A 33 11.18 -5.55 -16.80
C ASP A 33 10.15 -4.45 -17.10
N VAL A 34 9.04 -4.40 -16.35
CA VAL A 34 7.88 -3.58 -16.70
C VAL A 34 7.46 -2.68 -15.54
N GLU A 35 7.54 -1.37 -15.78
CA GLU A 35 7.06 -0.34 -14.88
C GLU A 35 5.76 0.25 -15.42
N ILE A 36 4.77 0.42 -14.54
CA ILE A 36 3.49 1.03 -14.87
C ILE A 36 3.19 2.14 -13.86
N ASP A 37 2.89 3.33 -14.36
CA ASP A 37 2.45 4.48 -13.59
C ASP A 37 1.03 4.88 -13.98
N LEU A 38 0.22 5.29 -13.00
CA LEU A 38 -1.03 5.99 -13.23
C LEU A 38 -0.83 7.49 -12.99
N VAL A 39 -1.12 8.28 -14.00
CA VAL A 39 -1.07 9.74 -13.92
C VAL A 39 -2.48 10.27 -13.67
N PHE A 40 -2.77 10.58 -12.41
CA PHE A 40 -4.02 11.20 -12.00
C PHE A 40 -4.02 12.70 -12.25
N LYS A 41 -5.18 13.24 -12.62
CA LYS A 41 -5.51 14.65 -12.62
C LYS A 41 -6.77 14.86 -11.80
N ASN A 42 -6.66 15.64 -10.74
CA ASN A 42 -7.77 15.95 -9.85
C ASN A 42 -8.69 17.05 -10.45
N PRO A 43 -9.87 17.30 -9.85
CA PRO A 43 -10.80 18.32 -10.34
C PRO A 43 -10.24 19.75 -10.38
N VAL A 44 -9.24 20.07 -9.56
CA VAL A 44 -8.58 21.40 -9.55
C VAL A 44 -7.40 21.48 -10.52
N GLY A 45 -7.06 20.38 -11.19
CA GLY A 45 -6.09 20.32 -12.26
C GLY A 45 -4.68 19.89 -11.86
N GLU A 46 -4.43 19.61 -10.58
CA GLU A 46 -3.15 19.10 -10.11
C GLU A 46 -2.97 17.65 -10.56
N LYS A 47 -1.71 17.28 -10.79
CA LYS A 47 -1.33 15.94 -11.22
C LYS A 47 -0.63 15.18 -10.11
N LEU A 48 -0.92 13.88 -10.01
CA LEU A 48 -0.18 12.95 -9.16
C LEU A 48 0.19 11.71 -9.97
N VAL A 49 1.46 11.32 -9.92
CA VAL A 49 1.91 10.04 -10.48
C VAL A 49 1.89 9.01 -9.35
N VAL A 50 1.22 7.88 -9.60
CA VAL A 50 1.09 6.79 -8.65
C VAL A 50 1.67 5.53 -9.29
N PRO A 51 2.76 4.98 -8.74
CA PRO A 51 3.33 3.75 -9.26
C PRO A 51 2.37 2.59 -9.01
N ALA A 52 2.20 1.76 -10.03
CA ALA A 52 1.56 0.47 -9.90
C ALA A 52 2.59 -0.58 -9.46
N PHE A 53 2.16 -1.57 -8.70
CA PHE A 53 2.95 -2.73 -8.32
C PHE A 53 2.47 -3.96 -9.09
N TRP A 54 3.41 -4.83 -9.45
CA TRP A 54 3.10 -6.12 -10.08
C TRP A 54 2.34 -7.02 -9.10
N ALA A 55 1.26 -7.63 -9.59
CA ALA A 55 0.28 -8.36 -8.80
C ALA A 55 0.05 -9.79 -9.36
N ASP A 56 1.13 -10.46 -9.72
CA ASP A 56 1.20 -11.76 -10.38
C ASP A 56 0.87 -11.72 -11.90
N LYS A 57 1.55 -12.59 -12.66
CA LYS A 57 1.37 -12.79 -14.11
C LYS A 57 1.34 -11.47 -14.89
N ASN A 58 0.19 -11.14 -15.48
CA ASN A 58 -0.09 -9.99 -16.34
C ASN A 58 -0.91 -8.90 -15.63
N LEU A 59 -0.91 -8.91 -14.29
CA LEU A 59 -1.66 -7.97 -13.47
C LEU A 59 -0.74 -6.97 -12.78
N TRP A 60 -1.17 -5.71 -12.80
CA TRP A 60 -0.63 -4.63 -11.99
C TRP A 60 -1.76 -3.99 -11.21
N LYS A 61 -1.43 -3.43 -10.04
CA LYS A 61 -2.37 -2.72 -9.19
C LYS A 61 -1.80 -1.40 -8.77
N ALA A 62 -2.63 -0.38 -8.66
CA ALA A 62 -2.25 0.90 -8.07
C ALA A 62 -3.26 1.28 -6.99
N ARG A 63 -2.78 1.87 -5.90
CA ARG A 63 -3.60 2.34 -4.80
C ARG A 63 -3.61 3.86 -4.77
N TYR A 64 -4.79 4.44 -4.93
CA TYR A 64 -4.98 5.88 -4.99
C TYR A 64 -5.92 6.36 -3.89
N SER A 65 -5.53 7.42 -3.20
CA SER A 65 -6.40 8.15 -2.27
C SER A 65 -6.21 9.65 -2.49
N SER A 66 -7.25 10.44 -2.20
CA SER A 66 -7.14 11.89 -2.26
C SER A 66 -8.10 12.57 -1.27
N PRO A 67 -7.70 13.71 -0.68
CA PRO A 67 -8.60 14.54 0.10
C PRO A 67 -9.53 15.40 -0.78
N ILE A 68 -9.27 15.48 -2.09
CA ILE A 68 -10.00 16.36 -3.00
C ILE A 68 -11.21 15.61 -3.54
N LYS A 69 -12.41 16.10 -3.25
CA LYS A 69 -13.67 15.53 -3.70
C LYS A 69 -13.91 15.81 -5.19
N GLY A 70 -14.71 14.95 -5.82
CA GLY A 70 -15.08 15.05 -7.24
C GLY A 70 -14.43 13.98 -8.10
N THR A 71 -14.47 14.19 -9.42
CA THR A 71 -13.98 13.20 -10.40
C THR A 71 -12.50 13.42 -10.74
N HIS A 72 -11.68 12.44 -10.39
CA HIS A 72 -10.28 12.36 -10.77
C HIS A 72 -10.17 11.51 -12.02
N LYS A 73 -9.45 12.00 -13.02
CA LYS A 73 -9.18 11.23 -14.25
C LYS A 73 -7.78 10.67 -14.16
N PHE A 74 -7.53 9.48 -14.67
CA PHE A 74 -6.18 8.95 -14.81
C PHE A 74 -5.93 8.38 -16.20
N THR A 75 -4.67 8.41 -16.59
CA THR A 75 -4.12 7.69 -17.75
C THR A 75 -2.99 6.80 -17.28
N ILE A 76 -2.70 5.74 -18.03
CA ILE A 76 -1.58 4.84 -17.74
C ILE A 76 -0.36 5.25 -18.57
N LYS A 77 0.82 5.13 -17.97
CA LYS A 77 2.12 5.17 -18.64
C LYS A 77 2.84 3.85 -18.36
N CYS A 78 3.23 3.13 -19.40
CA CYS A 78 4.00 1.89 -19.30
C CYS A 78 5.44 2.14 -19.78
N SER A 79 6.44 1.46 -19.22
CA SER A 79 7.83 1.48 -19.70
C SER A 79 8.00 0.81 -21.07
N ASP A 80 7.10 -0.11 -21.42
CA ASP A 80 7.02 -0.73 -22.74
C ASP A 80 6.12 0.09 -23.67
N ASP A 81 6.74 0.94 -24.49
CA ASP A 81 6.06 1.82 -25.44
C ASP A 81 5.33 1.04 -26.56
N GLU A 82 5.66 -0.23 -26.80
CA GLU A 82 4.96 -1.07 -27.78
C GLU A 82 3.65 -1.64 -27.23
N ASN A 83 3.42 -1.59 -25.91
CA ASN A 83 2.17 -2.02 -25.30
C ASN A 83 1.07 -0.96 -25.47
N THR A 84 0.59 -0.84 -26.71
CA THR A 84 -0.44 0.16 -27.09
C THR A 84 -1.75 0.01 -26.32
N GLU A 85 -2.10 -1.18 -25.83
CA GLU A 85 -3.28 -1.40 -24.98
C GLU A 85 -3.17 -0.56 -23.69
N LEU A 86 -2.06 -0.69 -22.97
CA LEU A 86 -1.83 0.06 -21.74
C LEU A 86 -1.71 1.57 -22.00
N GLN A 87 -0.97 1.96 -23.05
CA GLN A 87 -0.79 3.38 -23.41
C GLN A 87 -2.09 4.09 -23.78
N THR A 88 -3.12 3.34 -24.17
CA THR A 88 -4.43 3.90 -24.52
C THR A 88 -5.47 3.81 -23.39
N THR A 89 -5.12 3.17 -22.28
CA THR A 89 -6.01 2.94 -21.14
C THR A 89 -6.14 4.19 -20.27
N SER A 90 -7.38 4.47 -19.86
CA SER A 90 -7.71 5.57 -18.97
C SER A 90 -8.93 5.24 -18.11
N GLY A 91 -9.09 5.98 -17.02
CA GLY A 91 -10.17 5.75 -16.09
C GLY A 91 -10.53 6.98 -15.26
N VAL A 92 -11.52 6.79 -14.39
CA VAL A 92 -11.95 7.78 -13.43
C VAL A 92 -12.13 7.19 -12.05
N VAL A 93 -11.81 7.99 -11.04
CA VAL A 93 -12.13 7.74 -9.63
C VAL A 93 -13.01 8.90 -9.15
N THR A 94 -14.23 8.59 -8.73
CA THR A 94 -15.10 9.56 -8.07
C THR A 94 -14.88 9.50 -6.56
N ILE A 95 -14.51 10.64 -5.97
CA ILE A 95 -14.24 10.76 -4.54
C ILE A 95 -15.39 11.55 -3.89
N SER A 96 -16.12 10.86 -3.01
CA SER A 96 -17.22 11.43 -2.24
C SER A 96 -16.78 11.89 -0.85
N GLU A 97 -17.56 12.75 -0.21
CA GLU A 97 -17.36 13.14 1.18
C GLU A 97 -17.45 11.93 2.12
N TYR A 98 -16.53 11.82 3.08
CA TYR A 98 -16.56 10.75 4.08
C TYR A 98 -17.30 11.22 5.34
N TYR A 99 -18.41 10.54 5.67
CA TYR A 99 -19.24 10.86 6.86
C TYR A 99 -19.07 9.87 8.03
N GLY A 100 -18.14 8.91 7.93
CA GLY A 100 -17.93 7.90 8.96
C GLY A 100 -17.13 8.42 10.16
N ILE A 101 -16.92 7.55 11.15
CA ILE A 101 -16.29 7.91 12.43
C ILE A 101 -14.76 7.78 12.41
N ASN A 102 -14.18 7.11 11.41
CA ASN A 102 -12.73 6.94 11.33
C ASN A 102 -12.04 8.30 11.16
N SER A 103 -11.20 8.66 12.14
CA SER A 103 -10.50 9.94 12.15
C SER A 103 -9.48 10.04 11.01
N LEU A 104 -8.84 8.95 10.61
CA LEU A 104 -7.83 8.95 9.55
C LEU A 104 -8.47 9.37 8.23
N TYR A 105 -9.65 8.84 7.92
CA TYR A 105 -10.38 9.21 6.71
C TYR A 105 -11.00 10.62 6.78
N ARG A 106 -11.48 11.07 7.94
CA ARG A 106 -12.03 12.44 8.08
C ARG A 106 -10.98 13.54 8.00
N ARG A 107 -9.82 13.32 8.60
CA ARG A 107 -8.80 14.38 8.82
C ARG A 107 -7.65 14.33 7.82
N GLY A 108 -7.51 13.19 7.12
CA GLY A 108 -6.41 12.91 6.21
C GLY A 108 -5.17 12.38 6.91
N GLY A 109 -4.13 12.14 6.12
CA GLY A 109 -2.81 11.71 6.59
C GLY A 109 -2.14 12.71 7.52
N LEU A 110 -0.98 12.32 8.03
CA LEU A 110 -0.17 13.14 8.95
C LEU A 110 0.80 14.04 8.18
N LYS A 111 1.07 15.21 8.76
CA LYS A 111 2.11 16.15 8.35
C LYS A 111 2.86 16.66 9.57
N ILE A 112 4.05 17.20 9.33
CA ILE A 112 4.78 17.97 10.34
C ILE A 112 4.04 19.30 10.53
N SER A 113 3.79 19.69 11.78
CA SER A 113 3.21 20.98 12.13
C SER A 113 4.01 22.16 11.59
N SER A 114 3.36 23.32 11.41
CA SER A 114 3.99 24.52 10.85
C SER A 114 5.20 25.03 11.63
N ASN A 115 5.30 24.71 12.92
CA ASN A 115 6.45 25.06 13.77
C ASN A 115 7.52 23.95 13.85
N GLY A 116 7.32 22.81 13.19
CA GLY A 116 8.29 21.72 13.10
C GLY A 116 8.40 20.83 14.33
N LYS A 117 7.51 20.93 15.33
CA LYS A 117 7.73 20.27 16.64
C LYS A 117 6.90 19.02 16.90
N TYR A 118 5.75 18.89 16.26
CA TYR A 118 4.83 17.78 16.44
C TYR A 118 4.14 17.39 15.12
N LEU A 119 3.44 16.25 15.15
CA LEU A 119 2.63 15.77 14.03
C LEU A 119 1.18 16.23 14.16
N GLU A 120 0.56 16.55 13.05
CA GLU A 120 -0.86 16.89 12.96
C GLU A 120 -1.46 16.27 11.70
N HIS A 121 -2.78 16.10 11.68
CA HIS A 121 -3.49 15.74 10.48
C HIS A 121 -3.48 16.89 9.45
N PHE A 122 -3.82 16.62 8.19
CA PHE A 122 -3.90 17.66 7.16
C PHE A 122 -4.84 18.81 7.55
N ASP A 123 -5.93 18.53 8.28
CA ASP A 123 -6.86 19.53 8.82
C ASP A 123 -6.31 20.40 9.98
N GLY A 124 -5.08 20.14 10.45
CA GLY A 124 -4.42 20.87 11.54
C GLY A 124 -4.68 20.31 12.94
N THR A 125 -5.47 19.23 13.06
CA THR A 125 -5.70 18.57 14.36
C THR A 125 -4.41 17.90 14.86
N PRO A 126 -3.93 18.19 16.09
CA PRO A 126 -2.75 17.53 16.63
C PRO A 126 -2.90 16.00 16.69
N PHE A 127 -1.82 15.29 16.37
CA PHE A 127 -1.76 13.83 16.44
C PHE A 127 -0.73 13.40 17.50
N PHE A 128 -1.20 12.70 18.52
CA PHE A 128 -0.32 12.13 19.54
C PHE A 128 0.12 10.72 19.12
N TRP A 129 1.42 10.53 18.95
CA TRP A 129 2.01 9.25 18.58
C TRP A 129 2.16 8.36 19.82
N LEU A 130 1.24 7.40 19.99
CA LEU A 130 1.34 6.34 20.98
C LEU A 130 1.47 5.01 20.24
N GLY A 131 2.72 4.54 20.13
CA GLY A 131 3.10 3.40 19.30
C GLY A 131 3.21 2.08 20.08
N ASP A 132 2.77 0.99 19.48
CA ASP A 132 3.12 -0.40 19.87
C ASP A 132 3.94 -1.07 18.76
N THR A 133 4.68 -2.13 19.09
CA THR A 133 5.62 -2.78 18.15
C THR A 133 5.24 -4.24 17.89
N TRP A 134 4.74 -4.51 16.69
CA TRP A 134 4.33 -5.84 16.23
C TRP A 134 5.28 -6.33 15.15
N GLY A 135 6.53 -6.57 15.55
CA GLY A 135 7.59 -7.00 14.64
C GLY A 135 7.16 -8.12 13.68
N HIS A 136 6.47 -9.15 14.19
CA HIS A 136 5.97 -10.30 13.44
C HIS A 136 4.45 -10.27 13.21
N GLY A 137 3.86 -9.08 13.08
CA GLY A 137 2.41 -8.94 12.93
C GLY A 137 1.83 -9.47 11.61
N LEU A 138 2.66 -9.63 10.58
CA LEU A 138 2.23 -10.05 9.23
C LEU A 138 2.47 -11.54 8.92
N VAL A 139 2.84 -12.34 9.94
CA VAL A 139 3.16 -13.78 9.79
C VAL A 139 2.27 -14.66 10.66
N LYS A 140 2.40 -15.98 10.52
CA LYS A 140 1.61 -16.99 11.25
C LYS A 140 1.71 -16.89 12.78
N ARG A 141 2.73 -16.19 13.30
CA ARG A 141 2.89 -15.92 14.75
C ARG A 141 1.73 -15.10 15.33
N CYS A 142 1.08 -14.26 14.52
CA CYS A 142 -0.14 -13.57 14.89
C CYS A 142 -1.24 -13.99 13.91
N ARG A 143 -2.04 -14.98 14.32
CA ARG A 143 -3.03 -15.61 13.45
C ARG A 143 -4.09 -14.59 13.02
N TRP A 144 -4.43 -14.65 11.74
CA TRP A 144 -5.51 -13.87 11.16
C TRP A 144 -6.75 -14.76 10.93
N PRO A 145 -7.96 -14.25 11.22
CA PRO A 145 -8.25 -12.94 11.83
C PRO A 145 -8.19 -12.92 13.38
N GLU A 146 -8.13 -14.06 14.06
CA GLU A 146 -8.48 -14.16 15.48
C GLU A 146 -7.53 -13.39 16.41
N ASP A 147 -6.27 -13.81 16.49
CA ASP A 147 -5.29 -13.24 17.44
C ASP A 147 -5.01 -11.77 17.10
N PHE A 148 -4.93 -11.47 15.79
CA PHE A 148 -4.67 -10.13 15.29
C PHE A 148 -5.80 -9.15 15.69
N LYS A 149 -7.06 -9.51 15.47
CA LYS A 149 -8.20 -8.66 15.84
C LYS A 149 -8.36 -8.54 17.36
N LEU A 150 -8.08 -9.61 18.10
CA LEU A 150 -8.07 -9.57 19.58
C LEU A 150 -7.04 -8.56 20.09
N LEU A 151 -5.81 -8.62 19.56
CA LEU A 151 -4.74 -7.71 19.94
C LEU A 151 -5.07 -6.26 19.59
N ILE A 152 -5.62 -6.01 18.40
CA ILE A 152 -6.11 -4.69 17.97
C ILE A 152 -7.13 -4.12 18.95
N LYS A 153 -8.14 -4.91 19.33
CA LYS A 153 -9.21 -4.45 20.23
C LYS A 153 -8.63 -3.98 21.57
N ASP A 154 -7.66 -4.70 22.10
CA ASP A 154 -6.95 -4.30 23.32
C ASP A 154 -6.17 -2.98 23.13
N ARG A 155 -5.48 -2.79 22.00
CA ARG A 155 -4.72 -1.56 21.73
C ARG A 155 -5.59 -0.34 21.50
N VAL A 156 -6.70 -0.49 20.79
CA VAL A 156 -7.71 0.56 20.65
C VAL A 156 -8.26 0.95 22.03
N LYS A 157 -8.61 -0.02 22.88
CA LYS A 157 -9.09 0.25 24.25
C LYS A 157 -8.07 1.00 25.11
N LYS A 158 -6.77 0.75 24.88
CA LYS A 158 -5.65 1.42 25.57
C LYS A 158 -5.25 2.76 24.95
N GLY A 159 -5.88 3.17 23.84
CA GLY A 159 -5.64 4.46 23.21
C GLY A 159 -4.39 4.55 22.34
N TYR A 160 -3.82 3.41 21.92
CA TYR A 160 -2.74 3.42 20.93
C TYR A 160 -3.22 4.03 19.62
N THR A 161 -2.31 4.69 18.91
CA THR A 161 -2.59 5.38 17.64
C THR A 161 -1.73 4.88 16.49
N VAL A 162 -0.59 4.23 16.79
CA VAL A 162 0.35 3.72 15.80
C VAL A 162 0.74 2.28 16.11
N ILE A 163 0.86 1.45 15.09
CA ILE A 163 1.42 0.10 15.20
C ILE A 163 2.61 -0.02 14.26
N GLN A 164 3.80 -0.20 14.82
CA GLN A 164 5.01 -0.49 14.05
C GLN A 164 5.03 -1.96 13.64
N ILE A 165 5.25 -2.26 12.37
CA ILE A 165 5.12 -3.62 11.81
C ILE A 165 6.14 -3.85 10.67
N VAL A 166 6.69 -5.06 10.57
CA VAL A 166 7.71 -5.39 9.55
C VAL A 166 7.10 -6.18 8.39
N ALA A 167 7.40 -5.75 7.15
CA ALA A 167 6.86 -6.30 5.91
C ALA A 167 7.82 -7.28 5.21
N GLY A 168 8.19 -8.37 5.89
CA GLY A 168 8.73 -9.57 5.24
C GLY A 168 10.17 -9.97 5.58
N LEU A 169 11.05 -9.02 5.89
CA LEU A 169 12.44 -9.32 6.30
C LEU A 169 12.67 -8.91 7.75
N TYR A 170 12.52 -9.88 8.66
CA TYR A 170 12.44 -9.69 10.11
C TYR A 170 13.81 -9.61 10.80
N TYR A 171 13.85 -9.02 12.00
CA TYR A 171 15.10 -8.65 12.67
C TYR A 171 15.82 -9.78 13.41
N ASP A 172 15.12 -10.85 13.78
CA ASP A 172 15.62 -11.96 14.60
C ASP A 172 15.58 -13.32 13.87
N THR A 173 15.28 -13.33 12.58
CA THR A 173 15.25 -14.54 11.75
C THR A 173 16.14 -14.38 10.51
N LYS A 174 16.76 -15.48 10.09
CA LYS A 174 17.40 -15.55 8.77
C LYS A 174 16.32 -15.43 7.69
N SER A 175 16.71 -14.95 6.50
CA SER A 175 15.85 -15.02 5.31
C SER A 175 15.33 -16.45 5.12
N PHE A 176 14.07 -16.56 4.69
CA PHE A 176 13.41 -17.85 4.41
C PHE A 176 13.31 -18.78 5.63
N ASN A 177 13.31 -18.22 6.83
CA ASN A 177 12.91 -18.98 8.01
C ASN A 177 11.37 -19.08 8.09
N ASP A 178 10.84 -20.24 8.50
CA ASP A 178 9.39 -20.45 8.64
C ASP A 178 8.69 -19.47 9.59
N TYR A 179 9.40 -18.92 10.58
CA TYR A 179 8.88 -17.87 11.45
C TYR A 179 8.62 -16.55 10.71
N GLY A 180 9.28 -16.33 9.57
CA GLY A 180 9.04 -15.21 8.66
C GLY A 180 7.95 -15.45 7.62
N ALA A 181 7.31 -16.63 7.62
CA ALA A 181 6.27 -16.97 6.65
C ALA A 181 4.87 -16.62 7.14
N ASN A 182 4.03 -16.12 6.22
CA ASN A 182 2.59 -16.01 6.44
C ASN A 182 1.84 -17.16 5.76
N GLU A 183 0.51 -17.09 5.70
CA GLU A 183 -0.33 -18.14 5.12
C GLU A 183 0.05 -18.52 3.67
N SER A 184 0.73 -17.63 2.93
CA SER A 184 1.19 -17.81 1.56
C SER A 184 2.70 -18.03 1.42
N GLY A 185 3.44 -18.24 2.51
CA GLY A 185 4.88 -18.47 2.47
C GLY A 185 5.69 -17.20 2.77
N TRP A 186 6.85 -17.05 2.13
CA TRP A 186 7.76 -15.90 2.32
C TRP A 186 7.45 -14.75 1.37
N PRO A 187 7.85 -13.51 1.68
CA PRO A 187 7.66 -12.32 0.82
C PRO A 187 8.42 -12.36 -0.51
N TRP A 188 9.51 -13.13 -0.57
CA TRP A 188 10.40 -13.24 -1.72
C TRP A 188 10.65 -14.72 -2.02
N ASN A 189 11.02 -15.03 -3.26
CA ASN A 189 11.68 -16.29 -3.56
C ASN A 189 13.10 -16.33 -2.96
N GLU A 190 13.67 -17.52 -2.86
CA GLU A 190 14.95 -17.74 -2.16
C GLU A 190 16.13 -16.93 -2.72
N ASN A 191 16.06 -16.56 -4.00
CA ASN A 191 17.11 -15.83 -4.70
C ASN A 191 16.84 -14.32 -4.81
N PHE A 192 15.77 -13.81 -4.19
CA PHE A 192 15.38 -12.40 -4.25
C PHE A 192 15.15 -11.83 -5.66
N THR A 193 14.84 -12.68 -6.64
CA THR A 193 14.60 -12.24 -8.02
C THR A 193 13.14 -11.83 -8.24
N THR A 194 12.22 -12.31 -7.40
CA THR A 194 10.79 -12.03 -7.55
C THR A 194 10.10 -12.07 -6.19
N ILE A 195 9.18 -11.13 -5.97
CA ILE A 195 8.30 -11.16 -4.81
C ILE A 195 7.27 -12.29 -4.90
N ASN A 196 6.64 -12.60 -3.77
CA ASN A 196 5.44 -13.42 -3.69
C ASN A 196 4.21 -12.50 -3.49
N PRO A 197 3.43 -12.17 -4.53
CA PRO A 197 2.28 -11.26 -4.41
C PRO A 197 1.26 -11.74 -3.36
N SER A 198 1.03 -13.04 -3.25
CA SER A 198 0.09 -13.61 -2.27
C SER A 198 0.51 -13.42 -0.82
N TYR A 199 1.82 -13.28 -0.54
CA TYR A 199 2.29 -12.85 0.78
C TYR A 199 1.76 -11.45 1.10
N PHE A 200 1.92 -10.52 0.16
CA PHE A 200 1.50 -9.13 0.33
C PHE A 200 -0.02 -8.98 0.36
N ASP A 201 -0.78 -9.76 -0.41
CA ASP A 201 -2.25 -9.80 -0.32
C ASP A 201 -2.72 -10.17 1.10
N ASN A 202 -2.01 -11.06 1.80
CA ASN A 202 -2.31 -11.41 3.20
C ASN A 202 -1.81 -10.37 4.22
N ALA A 203 -0.75 -9.64 3.89
CA ALA A 203 -0.30 -8.50 4.67
C ALA A 203 -1.28 -7.32 4.57
N ASP A 204 -1.81 -7.06 3.38
CA ASP A 204 -2.75 -5.99 3.09
C ASP A 204 -4.01 -6.09 3.93
N LYS A 205 -4.61 -7.29 4.04
CA LYS A 205 -5.78 -7.53 4.91
C LYS A 205 -5.57 -7.05 6.35
N ARG A 206 -4.36 -7.23 6.88
CA ARG A 206 -3.98 -6.85 8.24
C ARG A 206 -3.74 -5.34 8.34
N ILE A 207 -3.03 -4.76 7.36
CA ILE A 207 -2.74 -3.32 7.26
C ILE A 207 -4.02 -2.51 7.08
N GLU A 208 -4.89 -2.91 6.15
CA GLU A 208 -6.19 -2.30 5.93
C GLU A 208 -7.03 -2.32 7.20
N TYR A 209 -7.06 -3.46 7.91
CA TYR A 209 -7.82 -3.56 9.15
C TYR A 209 -7.27 -2.66 10.27
N LEU A 210 -5.95 -2.44 10.35
CA LEU A 210 -5.38 -1.42 11.25
C LEU A 210 -5.96 -0.03 10.93
N ILE A 211 -5.95 0.35 9.65
CA ILE A 211 -6.46 1.65 9.20
C ILE A 211 -7.95 1.77 9.47
N GLU A 212 -8.75 0.74 9.19
CA GLU A 212 -10.21 0.71 9.40
C GLU A 212 -10.61 0.96 10.86
N VAL A 213 -9.80 0.50 11.82
CA VAL A 213 -10.04 0.76 13.25
C VAL A 213 -9.39 2.06 13.76
N GLY A 214 -8.77 2.84 12.88
CA GLY A 214 -8.16 4.13 13.21
C GLY A 214 -6.72 4.06 13.73
N LEU A 215 -6.00 2.95 13.51
CA LEU A 215 -4.58 2.82 13.84
C LEU A 215 -3.72 3.06 12.59
N ILE A 216 -2.66 3.87 12.73
CA ILE A 216 -1.72 4.11 11.64
C ILE A 216 -0.66 3.00 11.63
N PRO A 217 -0.50 2.26 10.52
CA PRO A 217 0.61 1.32 10.37
C PRO A 217 1.91 2.10 10.10
N CYS A 218 2.92 1.92 10.96
CA CYS A 218 4.28 2.36 10.73
C CYS A 218 5.08 1.18 10.16
N ILE A 219 5.17 1.12 8.84
CA ILE A 219 5.70 -0.06 8.14
C ILE A 219 7.22 0.04 8.01
N VAL A 220 7.91 -0.96 8.53
CA VAL A 220 9.33 -1.17 8.27
C VAL A 220 9.47 -2.17 7.13
N GLY A 221 9.99 -1.74 5.98
CA GLY A 221 10.09 -2.58 4.79
C GLY A 221 10.97 -3.81 4.97
N ALA A 222 12.16 -3.63 5.56
CA ALA A 222 13.08 -4.71 5.88
C ALA A 222 14.02 -4.28 7.01
N TRP A 223 14.51 -5.25 7.79
CA TRP A 223 15.54 -4.97 8.79
C TRP A 223 16.93 -4.88 8.15
N GLY A 224 17.73 -3.90 8.60
CA GLY A 224 19.00 -3.52 7.95
C GLY A 224 20.03 -4.65 7.80
N TYR A 225 20.03 -5.64 8.72
CA TYR A 225 20.86 -6.84 8.60
C TYR A 225 20.70 -7.49 7.21
N HIS A 226 19.48 -7.58 6.68
CA HIS A 226 19.23 -8.20 5.37
C HIS A 226 19.73 -7.35 4.19
N LEU A 227 19.90 -6.04 4.35
CA LEU A 227 20.40 -5.18 3.27
C LEU A 227 21.91 -5.35 3.06
N TYR A 228 22.68 -5.49 4.14
CA TYR A 228 24.14 -5.62 4.05
C TYR A 228 24.60 -6.95 3.44
N PHE A 229 23.89 -8.05 3.68
CA PHE A 229 24.28 -9.37 3.16
C PHE A 229 23.94 -9.58 1.68
N HIS A 230 23.05 -8.78 1.08
CA HIS A 230 22.65 -8.93 -0.32
C HIS A 230 23.31 -7.90 -1.26
N ILE A 231 23.91 -6.83 -0.73
CA ILE A 231 24.65 -5.84 -1.53
C ILE A 231 26.09 -6.30 -1.80
N MET A 232 26.66 -7.19 -0.98
CA MET A 232 28.05 -7.64 -1.14
C MET A 232 28.28 -8.73 -2.20
N GLU A 233 27.23 -9.30 -2.80
CA GLU A 233 27.37 -10.22 -3.94
C GLU A 233 27.14 -9.53 -5.29
N VAL A 234 26.87 -8.22 -5.31
CA VAL A 234 26.53 -7.43 -6.52
C VAL A 234 27.57 -6.33 -6.83
N ILE A 235 28.72 -6.31 -6.13
CA ILE A 235 29.88 -5.46 -6.46
C ILE A 235 31.10 -6.35 -6.67
#